data_AF-W6KCZ6-F1
#
_entry.id   AF-W6KCZ6-F1
#
_cell.length_a   1.000
_cell.length_b   1.000
_cell.length_c   1.000
_cell.angle_alpha   90.00
_cell.angle_beta   90.00
_cell.angle_gamma   90.00
#
_symmetry.space_group_name_H-M   'P 1'
#
loop_
_entity.id
_entity.type
_entity.pdbx_description
1 polymer ?
#
loop_
_entity_poly.entity_id
_entity_poly.type
_entity_poly.pdbx_seq_one_letter_code
_entity_poly.pdbx_strand_id
1 'polypeptide(L)'
;MPNQKDRKASHVLVFSEMLATHKYRLALPQHVVTAATNLESSSHVLVTGLDLFYVRYSAGKPFDLLNSDYNKPLLVMLVISLLVASLVARYFVLRKSLSTIWA
;
A
#
# COMPACT_ATOMS: atom_id res chain seq x y z
N MET A 1 -46.76 6.45 -2.42
CA MET A 1 -45.53 6.89 -3.12
C MET A 1 -44.83 7.89 -2.21
N PRO A 2 -43.57 7.68 -1.80
CA PRO A 2 -42.88 8.62 -0.91
C PRO A 2 -42.64 9.96 -1.63
N ASN A 3 -42.90 11.05 -0.91
CA ASN A 3 -42.90 12.44 -1.36
C ASN A 3 -41.51 12.86 -1.87
N GLN A 4 -41.44 13.49 -3.05
CA GLN A 4 -40.18 13.94 -3.67
C GLN A 4 -39.44 14.99 -2.84
N LYS A 5 -40.14 15.68 -1.93
CA LYS A 5 -39.66 16.80 -1.10
C LYS A 5 -38.62 16.39 -0.04
N ASP A 6 -38.51 15.10 0.28
CA ASP A 6 -37.59 14.57 1.30
C ASP A 6 -36.27 14.03 0.73
N ARG A 7 -36.07 14.09 -0.60
CA ARG A 7 -34.83 13.64 -1.24
C ARG A 7 -33.75 14.70 -1.07
N LYS A 8 -33.02 14.65 0.03
CA LYS A 8 -31.73 15.35 0.13
C LYS A 8 -30.83 14.80 -0.98
N ALA A 9 -30.56 15.62 -2.00
CA ALA A 9 -29.64 15.25 -3.07
C ALA A 9 -28.23 15.16 -2.47
N SER A 10 -27.84 13.95 -2.06
CA SER A 10 -26.45 13.65 -1.73
C SER A 10 -25.71 13.48 -3.04
N HIS A 11 -24.98 14.52 -3.47
CA HIS A 11 -24.07 14.39 -4.60
C HIS A 11 -22.99 13.36 -4.25
N VAL A 12 -22.91 12.27 -5.02
CA VAL A 12 -21.83 11.28 -4.91
C VAL A 12 -20.85 11.56 -6.03
N LEU A 13 -19.68 12.07 -5.68
CA LEU A 13 -18.59 12.26 -6.64
C LEU A 13 -17.91 10.92 -6.86
N VAL A 14 -17.85 10.49 -8.12
CA VAL A 14 -17.13 9.28 -8.53
C VAL A 14 -15.94 9.72 -9.38
N PHE A 15 -14.74 9.57 -8.83
CA PHE A 15 -13.51 9.91 -9.53
C PHE A 15 -13.09 8.78 -10.47
N SER A 16 -12.45 9.15 -11.59
CA SER A 16 -12.00 8.18 -12.60
C SER A 16 -11.10 7.09 -12.01
N GLU A 17 -10.18 7.46 -11.11
CA GLU A 17 -9.24 6.50 -10.49
C GLU A 17 -9.91 5.51 -9.54
N MET A 18 -11.12 5.79 -9.05
CA MET A 18 -11.89 4.84 -8.23
C MET A 18 -12.51 3.73 -9.08
N LEU A 19 -12.62 3.92 -10.40
CA LEU A 19 -13.15 2.91 -11.31
C LEU A 19 -12.03 1.91 -11.66
N ALA A 20 -12.23 0.65 -11.25
CA ALA A 20 -11.31 -0.44 -11.60
C ALA A 20 -11.10 -0.56 -13.12
N THR A 21 -12.11 -0.21 -13.91
CA THR A 21 -12.11 -0.25 -15.38
C THR A 21 -11.69 1.07 -16.03
N HIS A 22 -11.06 2.01 -15.32
CA HIS A 22 -10.74 3.35 -15.86
C HIS A 22 -9.93 3.34 -17.18
N LYS A 23 -9.17 2.26 -17.46
CA LYS A 23 -8.42 2.08 -18.73
C LYS A 23 -9.18 1.29 -19.80
N TYR A 24 -10.17 0.49 -19.43
CA TYR A 24 -10.80 -0.49 -20.31
C TYR A 24 -12.31 -0.33 -20.29
N ARG A 25 -12.91 -0.16 -21.47
CA ARG A 25 -14.37 -0.14 -21.60
C ARG A 25 -14.86 -1.56 -21.76
N LEU A 26 -15.74 -2.00 -20.86
CA LEU A 26 -16.37 -3.32 -20.91
C LEU A 26 -17.71 -3.22 -21.62
N ALA A 27 -17.93 -4.02 -22.65
CA ALA A 27 -19.24 -4.15 -23.27
C ALA A 27 -20.09 -5.16 -22.50
N LEU A 28 -21.30 -4.73 -22.11
CA LEU A 28 -22.35 -5.59 -21.55
C LEU A 28 -21.92 -6.51 -20.38
N PRO A 29 -21.43 -5.96 -19.24
CA PRO A 29 -21.11 -6.77 -18.07
C PRO A 29 -22.38 -7.41 -17.48
N GLN A 30 -22.38 -8.72 -17.30
CA GLN A 30 -23.53 -9.49 -16.83
C GLN A 30 -23.37 -9.95 -15.38
N HIS A 31 -22.18 -10.44 -15.02
CA HIS A 31 -21.89 -10.92 -13.67
C HIS A 31 -20.59 -10.35 -13.15
N VAL A 32 -20.55 -10.10 -11.84
CA VAL A 32 -19.35 -9.73 -11.11
C VAL A 32 -19.17 -10.77 -10.02
N VAL A 33 -18.11 -11.56 -10.15
CA VAL A 33 -17.72 -12.59 -9.20
C VAL A 33 -16.52 -12.09 -8.41
N THR A 34 -16.60 -12.20 -7.09
CA THR A 34 -15.49 -11.86 -6.21
C THR A 34 -15.02 -13.09 -5.45
N ALA A 35 -13.72 -13.20 -5.24
CA ALA A 35 -13.11 -14.24 -4.42
C ALA A 35 -12.03 -13.66 -3.51
N ALA A 36 -11.88 -14.22 -2.32
CA ALA A 36 -10.80 -13.84 -1.42
C ALA A 36 -9.44 -14.22 -2.01
N THR A 37 -8.42 -13.40 -1.78
CA THR A 37 -7.04 -13.81 -2.03
C THR A 37 -6.38 -14.28 -0.72
N ASN A 38 -5.16 -14.82 -0.80
CA ASN A 38 -4.37 -15.12 0.40
C ASN A 38 -3.86 -13.86 1.12
N LEU A 39 -4.06 -12.66 0.56
CA LEU A 39 -3.76 -11.37 1.18
C LEU A 39 -5.09 -10.73 1.61
N GLU A 40 -5.19 -10.37 2.88
CA GLU A 40 -6.39 -9.79 3.51
C GLU A 40 -6.82 -8.48 2.86
N SER A 41 -5.85 -7.64 2.45
CA SER A 41 -6.15 -6.33 1.88
C SER A 41 -6.70 -6.41 0.45
N SER A 42 -6.68 -7.58 -0.18
CA SER A 42 -6.98 -7.72 -1.61
C SER A 42 -7.93 -8.88 -1.95
N SER A 43 -8.69 -8.68 -3.01
CA SER A 43 -9.67 -9.62 -3.54
C SER A 43 -9.50 -9.80 -5.05
N HIS A 44 -9.88 -10.96 -5.54
CA HIS A 44 -10.02 -11.23 -6.97
C HIS A 44 -11.40 -10.75 -7.41
N VAL A 45 -11.47 -9.89 -8.41
CA VAL A 45 -12.71 -9.43 -9.02
C VAL A 45 -12.69 -9.83 -10.48
N LEU A 46 -13.65 -10.67 -10.87
CA LEU A 46 -13.85 -11.11 -12.24
C LEU A 46 -15.22 -10.62 -12.71
N VAL A 47 -15.23 -9.85 -13.77
CA VAL A 47 -16.42 -9.43 -14.49
C VAL A 47 -16.58 -10.31 -15.72
N THR A 48 -17.75 -10.91 -15.89
CA THR A 48 -18.10 -11.74 -17.05
C THR A 48 -19.31 -11.15 -17.79
N GLY A 49 -19.36 -11.34 -19.11
CA GLY A 49 -20.35 -10.78 -20.01
C GLY A 49 -19.96 -11.07 -21.45
N LEU A 50 -20.04 -10.06 -22.32
CA LEU A 50 -19.43 -10.15 -23.66
C LEU A 50 -17.90 -10.16 -23.58
N ASP A 51 -17.35 -9.29 -22.73
CA ASP A 51 -15.92 -9.21 -22.43
C ASP A 51 -15.62 -9.79 -21.04
N LEU A 52 -14.47 -10.46 -20.90
CA LEU A 52 -13.96 -10.88 -19.60
C LEU A 52 -12.96 -9.84 -19.07
N PHE A 53 -13.16 -9.42 -17.83
CA PHE A 53 -12.25 -8.50 -17.15
C PHE A 53 -11.90 -8.99 -15.77
N TYR A 54 -10.61 -9.08 -15.50
CA TYR A 54 -10.09 -9.55 -14.24
C TYR A 54 -9.15 -8.51 -13.65
N VAL A 55 -9.35 -8.23 -12.36
CA VAL A 55 -8.48 -7.34 -11.59
C VAL A 55 -8.33 -7.86 -10.17
N ARG A 56 -7.13 -7.69 -9.61
CA ARG A 56 -6.92 -7.82 -8.18
C ARG A 56 -7.21 -6.48 -7.53
N TYR A 57 -8.32 -6.38 -6.82
CA TYR A 57 -8.79 -5.14 -6.21
C TYR A 57 -8.43 -5.08 -4.73
N SER A 58 -8.02 -3.91 -4.26
CA SER A 58 -7.77 -3.61 -2.84
C SER A 58 -8.55 -2.35 -2.49
N ALA A 59 -9.23 -2.34 -1.34
CA ALA A 59 -10.05 -1.22 -0.87
C ALA A 59 -9.19 -0.09 -0.27
N GLY A 60 -8.17 0.34 -1.01
CA GLY A 60 -7.11 1.25 -0.57
C GLY A 60 -5.73 0.74 -0.96
N LYS A 61 -4.69 1.28 -0.32
CA LYS A 61 -3.31 0.75 -0.46
C LYS A 61 -3.21 -0.59 0.27
N PRO A 62 -2.64 -1.63 -0.36
CA PRO A 62 -2.50 -2.94 0.27
C PRO A 62 -1.55 -2.82 1.47
N PHE A 63 -2.00 -3.20 2.66
CA PHE A 63 -1.25 -3.04 3.92
C PHE A 63 -0.37 -4.26 4.25
N ASP A 64 -0.72 -5.41 3.69
CA ASP A 64 -0.01 -6.70 3.82
C ASP A 64 1.04 -6.89 2.71
N LEU A 65 1.13 -5.97 1.75
CA LEU A 65 2.16 -5.92 0.74
C LEU A 65 3.10 -4.74 1.00
N LEU A 66 4.41 -4.97 0.91
CA LEU A 66 5.36 -3.87 0.91
C LEU A 66 5.14 -3.01 -0.34
N ASN A 67 5.06 -1.69 -0.15
CA ASN A 67 4.84 -0.76 -1.24
C ASN A 67 5.91 -0.92 -2.33
N SER A 68 5.51 -0.82 -3.61
CA SER A 68 6.44 -0.90 -4.74
C SER A 68 7.50 0.21 -4.69
N ASP A 69 7.11 1.37 -4.17
CA ASP A 69 7.95 2.58 -4.13
C ASP A 69 8.82 2.66 -2.86
N TYR A 70 8.93 1.55 -2.13
CA TYR A 70 9.69 1.52 -0.89
C TYR A 70 11.20 1.65 -1.15
N ASN A 71 11.82 2.66 -0.54
CA ASN A 71 13.25 2.96 -0.71
C ASN A 71 14.14 1.99 0.10
N LYS A 72 14.32 0.78 -0.45
CA LYS A 72 15.23 -0.25 0.08
C LYS A 72 16.69 0.23 0.21
N PRO A 73 17.32 0.91 -0.77
CA PRO A 73 18.73 1.26 -0.65
C PRO A 73 18.99 2.26 0.47
N LEU A 74 18.09 3.22 0.71
CA LEU A 74 18.21 4.15 1.84
C LEU A 74 18.18 3.40 3.17
N LEU A 75 17.26 2.45 3.35
CA LEU A 75 17.21 1.65 4.58
C LEU A 75 18.53 0.91 4.81
N VAL A 76 19.07 0.27 3.78
CA VAL A 76 20.33 -0.47 3.91
C VAL A 76 21.49 0.46 4.26
N MET A 77 21.58 1.63 3.60
CA MET A 77 22.61 2.61 3.91
C MET A 77 22.51 3.14 5.35
N LEU A 78 21.30 3.41 5.84
CA LEU A 78 21.10 3.84 7.23
C LEU A 78 21.56 2.77 8.21
N VAL A 79 21.18 1.51 8.01
CA VAL A 79 21.61 0.40 8.88
C VAL A 79 23.13 0.28 8.92
N ILE A 80 23.80 0.33 7.76
CA ILE A 80 25.26 0.29 7.67
C ILE A 80 25.89 1.51 8.36
N SER A 81 25.35 2.71 8.12
CA SER A 81 25.83 3.95 8.72
C SER A 81 25.75 3.90 10.25
N LEU A 82 24.62 3.46 10.80
CA LEU A 82 24.46 3.31 12.26
C LEU A 82 25.40 2.25 12.82
N LEU A 83 25.62 1.14 12.11
CA LEU A 83 26.55 0.10 12.53
C LEU A 83 28.00 0.62 12.62
N VAL A 84 28.46 1.34 11.59
CA VAL A 84 29.79 1.96 11.57
C VAL A 84 29.91 3.01 12.68
N ALA A 85 28.89 3.87 12.83
CA ALA A 85 28.87 4.89 13.89
C ALA A 85 28.97 4.27 15.30
N SER A 86 28.29 3.14 15.54
CA SER A 86 28.36 2.40 16.81
C SER A 86 29.76 1.84 17.08
N LEU A 87 30.42 1.25 16.08
CA LEU A 87 31.78 0.73 16.21
C LEU A 87 32.80 1.85 16.49
N VAL A 88 32.67 2.97 15.79
CA VAL A 88 33.50 4.16 16.02
C VAL A 88 33.26 4.69 17.43
N ALA A 89 32.01 4.87 17.85
CA ALA A 89 31.69 5.31 19.21
C ALA A 89 32.30 4.39 20.27
N ARG A 90 32.20 3.06 20.10
CA ARG A 90 32.82 2.08 21.00
C ARG A 90 34.33 2.26 21.07
N TYR A 91 35.00 2.41 19.92
CA TYR A 91 36.44 2.64 19.88
C TYR A 91 36.84 3.91 20.65
N PHE A 92 36.07 4.99 20.45
CA PHE A 92 36.28 6.28 21.13
C PHE A 92 36.08 6.18 22.66
N VAL A 93 35.07 5.43 23.10
CA VAL A 93 34.81 5.21 24.53
C VAL A 93 35.90 4.36 25.18
N LEU A 94 36.33 3.28 24.54
CA LEU A 94 37.37 2.39 25.07
C LEU A 94 38.69 3.14 25.28
N ARG A 95 39.13 3.95 24.30
CA ARG A 95 40.35 4.75 24.47
C ARG A 95 40.23 5.76 25.62
N LYS A 96 39.04 6.38 25.78
CA LYS A 96 38.83 7.41 26.81
C LYS A 96 38.84 6.75 28.18
N SER A 97 38.15 5.62 28.33
CA SER A 97 38.15 4.82 29.56
C SER A 97 39.57 4.44 30.00
N LEU A 98 40.38 3.89 29.09
CA LEU A 98 41.78 3.54 29.39
C LEU A 98 42.59 4.77 29.83
N SER A 99 42.46 5.92 29.13
CA SER A 99 43.15 7.15 29.53
C SER A 99 42.72 7.67 30.90
N THR A 100 41.46 7.50 31.29
CA THR A 100 40.95 7.94 32.60
C THR A 100 41.37 7.02 33.74
N ILE A 101 41.50 5.72 33.48
CA ILE A 101 41.96 4.76 34.50
C ILE A 101 43.46 4.89 34.76
N TRP A 102 44.24 5.27 33.74
CA TRP A 102 45.71 5.33 33.81
C TRP A 102 46.26 6.74 34.06
N ALA A 103 45.40 7.75 34.12
CA ALA A 103 45.73 9.08 34.62
C ALA A 103 45.59 9.10 36.15
#